data_AF-A0A6I1VYL1-F1
#
_entry.id   AF-A0A6I1VYL1-F1
#
_cell.length_a   1.000
_cell.length_b   1.000
_cell.length_c   1.000
_cell.angle_alpha   90.00
_cell.angle_beta   90.00
_cell.angle_gamma   90.00
#
_symmetry.space_group_name_H-M   'P 1'
#
loop_
_entity.id
_entity.type
_entity.pdbx_description
1 polymer ?
#
loop_
_entity_poly.entity_id
_entity_poly.type
_entity_poly.pdbx_seq_one_letter_code
_entity_poly.pdbx_strand_id
1 'polypeptide(L)'
;MLTLLKLLKDGRFHSGQALGAALGISRSAVWKQLQRLEADLNLSIHKVRGRGYQLAAPLELLERDQLADSPYPVFIHESLDSTNAEALREISGGVQAPFVILAEQQSAGRGRRGRKWISPFAENIYYSLVLRIDGGMRQLEGLSLIVGLAVLSSLREFGSRDAGLKWPNDVLVGNKKIAGILLELVGDPAD
;
A
#
# COMPACT_ATOMS: atom_id res chain seq x y z
N MET A 1 -7.15 13.32 -10.36
CA MET A 1 -7.42 11.88 -10.58
C MET A 1 -7.94 11.24 -9.31
N LEU A 2 -7.26 11.38 -8.16
CA LEU A 2 -7.78 10.83 -6.90
C LEU A 2 -9.05 11.45 -6.38
N THR A 3 -9.33 12.72 -6.62
CA THR A 3 -10.62 13.30 -6.21
C THR A 3 -11.80 12.57 -6.86
N LEU A 4 -11.68 12.21 -8.14
CA LEU A 4 -12.69 11.41 -8.84
C LEU A 4 -12.77 9.99 -8.25
N LEU A 5 -11.64 9.38 -7.95
CA LEU A 5 -11.60 8.04 -7.35
C LEU A 5 -12.22 8.02 -5.94
N LYS A 6 -11.95 9.04 -5.12
CA LYS A 6 -12.55 9.23 -3.79
C LYS A 6 -14.06 9.38 -3.82
N LEU A 7 -14.61 9.99 -4.89
CA LEU A 7 -16.06 10.07 -5.09
C LEU A 7 -16.67 8.71 -5.46
N LEU A 8 -15.89 7.81 -6.07
CA LEU A 8 -16.35 6.49 -6.51
C LEU A 8 -16.00 5.35 -5.54
N LYS A 9 -15.14 5.60 -4.54
CA LYS A 9 -14.60 4.57 -3.63
C LYS A 9 -15.69 3.79 -2.88
N ASP A 10 -16.87 4.38 -2.70
CA ASP A 10 -18.02 3.75 -2.07
C ASP A 10 -18.62 2.57 -2.86
N GLY A 11 -18.17 2.36 -4.10
CA GLY A 11 -18.64 1.29 -4.97
C GLY A 11 -20.10 1.47 -5.39
N ARG A 12 -20.66 2.69 -5.37
CA ARG A 12 -22.04 2.99 -5.81
C ARG A 12 -22.06 3.63 -7.18
N PHE A 13 -23.25 3.74 -7.78
CA PHE A 13 -23.44 4.46 -9.04
C PHE A 13 -23.49 5.97 -8.80
N HIS A 14 -22.65 6.70 -9.53
CA HIS A 14 -22.62 8.16 -9.54
C HIS A 14 -22.85 8.67 -10.96
N SER A 15 -23.77 9.62 -11.12
CA SER A 15 -24.06 10.19 -12.44
C SER A 15 -22.88 11.04 -12.93
N GLY A 16 -22.60 11.00 -14.23
CA GLY A 16 -21.52 11.83 -14.80
C GLY A 16 -21.76 13.34 -14.65
N GLN A 17 -23.01 13.76 -14.46
CA GLN A 17 -23.36 15.15 -14.16
C GLN A 17 -23.01 15.50 -12.71
N ALA A 18 -23.35 14.65 -11.74
CA ALA A 18 -23.02 14.86 -10.34
C ALA A 18 -21.50 14.87 -10.12
N LEU A 19 -20.78 13.91 -10.74
CA LEU A 19 -19.32 13.88 -10.71
C LEU A 19 -18.71 15.13 -11.35
N GLY A 20 -19.27 15.60 -12.47
CA GLY A 20 -18.82 16.81 -13.15
C GLY A 20 -19.01 18.06 -12.27
N ALA A 21 -20.18 18.19 -11.64
CA ALA A 21 -20.48 19.27 -10.72
C ALA A 21 -19.54 19.27 -9.49
N ALA A 22 -19.32 18.11 -8.88
CA ALA A 22 -18.44 17.97 -7.71
C ALA A 22 -16.97 18.30 -8.02
N LEU A 23 -16.53 18.04 -9.26
CA LEU A 23 -15.16 18.30 -9.71
C LEU A 23 -14.98 19.64 -10.42
N GLY A 24 -16.06 20.40 -10.66
CA GLY A 24 -16.01 21.63 -11.44
C GLY A 24 -15.65 21.43 -12.93
N ILE A 25 -15.95 20.26 -13.50
CA ILE A 25 -15.61 19.92 -14.89
C ILE A 25 -16.83 19.42 -15.68
N SER A 26 -16.71 19.39 -17.01
CA SER A 26 -17.77 18.87 -17.87
C SER A 26 -17.95 17.36 -17.73
N ARG A 27 -19.16 16.86 -18.02
CA ARG A 27 -19.45 15.42 -18.07
C ARG A 27 -18.53 14.65 -19.03
N SER A 28 -18.13 15.27 -20.15
CA SER A 28 -17.21 14.67 -21.11
C SER A 28 -15.77 14.60 -20.57
N ALA A 29 -15.36 15.58 -19.75
CA ALA A 29 -14.08 15.53 -19.04
C ALA A 29 -14.06 14.43 -17.97
N VAL A 30 -15.15 14.23 -17.23
CA VAL A 30 -15.30 13.09 -16.29
C VAL A 30 -15.08 11.77 -17.03
N TRP A 31 -15.74 11.56 -18.18
CA TRP A 31 -15.57 10.35 -18.98
C TRP A 31 -14.11 10.10 -19.36
N LYS A 32 -13.39 11.13 -19.83
CA LYS A 32 -11.96 11.00 -20.18
C LYS A 32 -11.10 10.64 -18.96
N GLN A 33 -11.39 11.21 -17.79
CA GLN A 33 -10.67 10.86 -16.56
C GLN A 33 -10.95 9.43 -16.10
N LEU A 34 -12.19 8.94 -16.23
CA LEU A 34 -12.54 7.55 -15.90
C LEU A 34 -11.81 6.56 -16.80
N GLN A 35 -11.72 6.84 -18.10
CA GLN A 35 -10.98 5.99 -19.03
C GLN A 35 -9.49 5.90 -18.67
N ARG A 36 -8.89 7.02 -18.20
CA ARG A 36 -7.51 7.02 -17.71
C ARG A 36 -7.36 6.24 -16.40
N LEU A 37 -8.28 6.41 -15.45
CA LEU A 37 -8.28 5.65 -14.20
C LEU A 37 -8.33 4.14 -14.46
N GLU A 38 -9.22 3.70 -15.34
CA GLU A 38 -9.34 2.29 -15.73
C GLU A 38 -8.05 1.77 -16.38
N ALA A 39 -7.45 2.54 -17.30
CA ALA A 39 -6.22 2.13 -17.98
C ALA A 39 -4.97 2.15 -17.07
N ASP A 40 -4.80 3.19 -16.27
CA ASP A 40 -3.57 3.45 -15.51
C ASP A 40 -3.53 2.60 -14.22
N LEU A 41 -4.68 2.43 -13.56
CA LEU A 41 -4.78 1.71 -12.28
C LEU A 41 -5.32 0.29 -12.43
N ASN A 42 -5.67 -0.14 -13.65
CA ASN A 42 -6.28 -1.44 -13.94
C ASN A 42 -7.57 -1.68 -13.11
N LEU A 43 -8.34 -0.62 -12.86
CA LEU A 43 -9.60 -0.67 -12.13
C LEU A 43 -10.77 -0.91 -13.09
N SER A 44 -11.68 -1.81 -12.76
CA SER A 44 -12.87 -2.04 -13.58
C SER A 44 -13.99 -1.05 -13.25
N ILE A 45 -14.47 -0.33 -14.26
CA ILE A 45 -15.54 0.67 -14.10
C ILE A 45 -16.77 0.27 -14.91
N HIS A 46 -17.87 0.01 -14.21
CA HIS A 46 -19.18 -0.23 -14.83
C HIS A 46 -19.82 1.08 -15.28
N LYS A 47 -20.29 1.11 -16.53
CA LYS A 47 -21.01 2.23 -17.12
C LYS A 47 -22.41 1.81 -17.51
N VAL A 48 -23.42 2.47 -16.95
CA VAL A 48 -24.83 2.22 -17.28
C VAL A 48 -25.48 3.50 -17.79
N ARG A 49 -26.03 3.44 -19.01
CA ARG A 49 -26.74 4.57 -19.63
C ARG A 49 -27.91 4.99 -18.73
N GLY A 50 -28.01 6.29 -18.44
CA GLY A 50 -29.04 6.85 -17.57
C GLY A 50 -28.76 6.76 -16.07
N ARG A 51 -27.81 5.91 -15.63
CA ARG A 51 -27.48 5.72 -14.21
C ARG A 51 -26.12 6.33 -13.82
N GLY A 52 -25.10 6.15 -14.66
CA GLY A 52 -23.76 6.72 -14.43
C GLY A 52 -22.65 5.67 -14.41
N TYR A 53 -21.70 5.86 -13.49
CA TYR A 53 -20.47 5.08 -13.36
C TYR A 53 -20.34 4.50 -11.96
N GLN A 54 -19.75 3.31 -11.84
CA GLN A 54 -19.54 2.60 -10.58
C GLN A 54 -18.25 1.79 -10.67
N LEU A 55 -17.44 1.75 -9.61
CA LEU A 55 -16.32 0.80 -9.53
C LEU A 55 -16.86 -0.62 -9.33
N ALA A 56 -16.26 -1.62 -9.99
CA ALA A 56 -16.70 -3.01 -9.89
C ALA A 56 -16.71 -3.54 -8.44
N ALA A 57 -15.80 -3.03 -7.60
CA ALA A 57 -15.77 -3.24 -6.16
C ALA A 57 -15.51 -1.90 -5.44
N PRO A 58 -16.00 -1.73 -4.19
CA PRO A 58 -15.60 -0.59 -3.37
C PRO A 58 -14.09 -0.63 -3.09
N LEU A 59 -13.50 0.54 -2.91
CA LEU A 59 -12.09 0.69 -2.56
C LEU A 59 -11.95 1.24 -1.15
N GLU A 60 -11.05 0.63 -0.39
CA GLU A 60 -10.59 1.16 0.88
C GLU A 60 -9.23 1.82 0.65
N LEU A 61 -9.27 3.14 0.47
CA LEU A 61 -8.06 3.93 0.22
C LEU A 61 -7.40 4.31 1.54
N LEU A 62 -6.07 4.44 1.52
CA LEU A 62 -5.24 4.95 2.59
C LEU A 62 -5.56 6.44 2.82
N GLU A 63 -6.13 6.75 3.99
CA GLU A 63 -6.46 8.12 4.38
C GLU A 63 -5.72 8.52 5.67
N ARG A 64 -5.20 9.76 5.71
CA ARG A 64 -4.34 10.24 6.80
C ARG A 64 -5.05 10.28 8.16
N ASP A 65 -6.35 10.56 8.15
CA ASP A 65 -7.20 10.61 9.34
C ASP A 65 -7.36 9.22 9.98
N GLN A 66 -7.41 8.15 9.19
CA GLN A 66 -7.47 6.78 9.71
C GLN A 66 -6.16 6.32 10.38
N LEU A 67 -5.07 7.03 10.13
CA LEU A 67 -3.72 6.71 10.64
C LEU A 67 -3.25 7.74 11.68
N ALA A 68 -4.15 8.59 12.19
CA ALA A 68 -3.82 9.65 13.14
C ALA A 68 -3.25 9.10 14.46
N ASP A 69 -3.65 7.89 14.87
CA ASP A 69 -3.17 7.24 16.09
C ASP A 69 -1.84 6.48 15.90
N SER A 70 -1.23 6.56 14.71
CA SER A 70 0.08 5.96 14.48
C SER A 70 1.12 6.54 15.45
N PRO A 71 1.93 5.71 16.13
CA PRO A 71 2.98 6.20 17.02
C PRO A 71 4.14 6.87 16.26
N TYR A 72 4.17 6.73 14.93
CA TYR A 72 5.24 7.24 14.06
C TYR A 72 4.66 8.10 12.94
N PRO A 73 5.43 9.09 12.43
CA PRO A 73 5.07 9.81 11.21
C PRO A 73 4.81 8.86 10.05
N VAL A 74 3.73 9.11 9.31
CA VAL A 74 3.31 8.28 8.16
C VAL A 74 3.31 9.11 6.88
N PHE A 75 4.06 8.63 5.89
CA PHE A 75 4.06 9.14 4.53
C PHE A 75 3.22 8.20 3.66
N ILE A 76 2.16 8.74 3.05
CA ILE A 76 1.23 8.00 2.20
C ILE A 76 1.43 8.44 0.76
N HIS A 77 1.63 7.47 -0.13
CA HIS A 77 1.81 7.69 -1.56
C HIS A 77 0.73 6.97 -2.35
N GLU A 78 0.28 7.59 -3.44
CA GLU A 78 -0.69 6.96 -4.34
C GLU A 78 -0.02 5.89 -5.21
N SER A 79 1.17 6.19 -5.72
CA SER A 79 1.97 5.23 -6.47
C SER A 79 3.44 5.62 -6.36
N LEU A 80 4.29 4.62 -6.19
CA LEU A 80 5.75 4.77 -6.16
C LEU A 80 6.42 3.53 -6.78
N ASP A 81 7.74 3.53 -6.88
CA ASP A 81 8.50 2.37 -7.35
C ASP A 81 8.50 1.24 -6.33
N SER A 82 8.94 1.51 -5.09
CA SER A 82 8.95 0.59 -3.95
C SER A 82 8.93 1.41 -2.65
N THR A 83 8.11 0.99 -1.69
CA THR A 83 8.04 1.58 -0.34
C THR A 83 9.41 1.51 0.36
N ASN A 84 10.16 0.43 0.18
CA ASN A 84 11.54 0.34 0.66
C ASN A 84 12.48 1.34 -0.05
N ALA A 85 12.31 1.56 -1.36
CA ALA A 85 13.17 2.50 -2.09
C ALA A 85 12.88 3.95 -1.69
N GLU A 86 11.61 4.28 -1.43
CA GLU A 86 11.21 5.58 -0.90
C GLU A 86 11.73 5.78 0.52
N ALA A 87 11.67 4.77 1.38
CA ALA A 87 12.26 4.82 2.71
C ALA A 87 13.75 5.20 2.66
N LEU A 88 14.52 4.64 1.72
CA LEU A 88 15.92 5.00 1.52
C LEU A 88 16.12 6.44 1.04
N ARG A 89 15.21 6.94 0.19
CA ARG A 89 15.22 8.33 -0.28
C ARG A 89 14.92 9.31 0.86
N GLU A 90 13.94 9.01 1.71
CA GLU A 90 13.61 9.83 2.88
C GLU A 90 14.77 9.87 3.90
N ILE A 91 15.42 8.73 4.17
CA ILE A 91 16.63 8.68 5.01
C ILE A 91 17.72 9.57 4.41
N SER A 92 17.99 9.45 3.11
CA SER A 92 18.99 10.25 2.40
C SER A 92 18.64 11.75 2.39
N GLY A 93 17.34 12.07 2.42
CA GLY A 93 16.80 13.42 2.55
C GLY A 93 16.85 13.97 3.98
N GLY A 94 17.31 13.18 4.96
CA GLY A 94 17.51 13.60 6.34
C GLY A 94 16.34 13.30 7.29
N VAL A 95 15.30 12.60 6.84
CA VAL A 95 14.20 12.17 7.71
C VAL A 95 14.71 11.18 8.74
N GLN A 96 14.45 11.48 10.02
CA GLN A 96 14.91 10.67 11.14
C GLN A 96 13.92 9.53 11.42
N ALA A 97 14.46 8.33 11.63
CA ALA A 97 13.69 7.18 12.11
C ALA A 97 13.21 7.42 13.57
N PRO A 98 12.07 6.82 13.99
CA PRO A 98 11.21 5.93 13.22
C PRO A 98 10.17 6.66 12.37
N PHE A 99 9.89 6.11 11.18
CA PHE A 99 8.79 6.57 10.32
C PHE A 99 8.29 5.44 9.41
N VAL A 100 7.10 5.64 8.85
CA VAL A 100 6.40 4.68 7.98
C VAL A 100 6.20 5.25 6.59
N ILE A 101 6.47 4.42 5.58
CA ILE A 101 6.03 4.64 4.20
C ILE A 101 4.90 3.67 3.86
N LEU A 102 3.81 4.20 3.31
CA LEU A 102 2.69 3.45 2.76
C LEU A 102 2.47 3.84 1.29
N ALA A 103 2.00 2.88 0.50
CA ALA A 103 1.57 3.16 -0.87
C ALA A 103 0.29 2.40 -1.24
N GLU A 104 -0.52 2.98 -2.12
CA GLU A 104 -1.64 2.25 -2.75
C GLU A 104 -1.15 1.31 -3.85
N GLN A 105 0.00 1.60 -4.46
CA GLN A 105 0.57 0.82 -5.57
C GLN A 105 2.10 0.89 -5.57
N GLN A 106 2.75 -0.21 -5.96
CA GLN A 106 4.18 -0.22 -6.29
C GLN A 106 4.39 -0.67 -7.74
N SER A 107 4.96 0.20 -8.57
CA SER A 107 5.27 -0.09 -9.98
C SER A 107 6.46 -1.05 -10.13
N ALA A 108 7.38 -1.03 -9.16
CA ALA A 108 8.60 -1.84 -9.13
C ALA A 108 8.80 -2.53 -7.77
N GLY A 109 7.70 -3.00 -7.17
CA GLY A 109 7.72 -3.74 -5.90
C GLY A 109 8.70 -4.91 -5.92
N ARG A 110 9.46 -5.08 -4.84
CA ARG A 110 10.56 -6.04 -4.77
C ARG A 110 10.35 -7.08 -3.69
N GLY A 111 10.76 -8.30 -3.99
CA GLY A 111 10.96 -9.37 -3.04
C GLY A 111 12.43 -9.78 -2.97
N ARG A 112 12.73 -10.78 -2.15
CA ARG A 112 14.09 -11.30 -1.97
C ARG A 112 14.68 -11.79 -3.29
N ARG A 113 16.00 -11.62 -3.43
CA ARG A 113 16.80 -12.05 -4.60
C ARG A 113 16.32 -11.43 -5.92
N GLY A 114 15.87 -10.17 -5.87
CA GLY A 114 15.46 -9.41 -7.05
C GLY A 114 14.14 -9.86 -7.68
N ARG A 115 13.36 -10.73 -7.03
CA ARG A 115 12.04 -11.12 -7.55
C ARG A 115 11.08 -9.94 -7.50
N LYS A 116 10.21 -9.81 -8.51
CA LYS A 116 9.14 -8.81 -8.51
C LYS A 116 8.06 -9.18 -7.48
N TRP A 117 7.60 -8.19 -6.72
CA TRP A 117 6.41 -8.28 -5.87
C TRP A 117 5.25 -7.54 -6.56
N ILE A 118 4.22 -8.29 -6.94
CA ILE A 118 3.05 -7.77 -7.65
C ILE A 118 2.26 -6.90 -6.67
N SER A 119 2.09 -5.62 -7.00
CA SER A 119 1.53 -4.61 -6.08
C SER A 119 0.42 -3.78 -6.77
N PRO A 120 -0.75 -4.38 -7.08
CA PRO A 120 -1.88 -3.68 -7.69
C PRO A 120 -2.43 -2.55 -6.81
N PHE A 121 -3.07 -1.57 -7.44
CA PHE A 121 -3.57 -0.37 -6.78
C PHE A 121 -4.71 -0.69 -5.81
N ALA A 122 -4.60 -0.26 -4.54
CA ALA A 122 -5.62 -0.35 -3.50
C ALA A 122 -6.16 -1.78 -3.22
N GLU A 123 -5.37 -2.81 -3.52
CA GLU A 123 -5.73 -4.22 -3.30
C GLU A 123 -4.99 -4.87 -2.13
N ASN A 124 -3.83 -4.35 -1.73
CA ASN A 124 -3.02 -4.89 -0.63
C ASN A 124 -2.39 -3.75 0.20
N ILE A 125 -1.81 -4.11 1.34
CA ILE A 125 -1.03 -3.19 2.16
C ILE A 125 0.45 -3.26 1.74
N TYR A 126 0.99 -2.15 1.23
CA TYR A 126 2.42 -1.99 0.98
C TYR A 126 2.99 -1.04 2.04
N TYR A 127 3.87 -1.57 2.88
CA TYR A 127 4.30 -0.92 4.12
C TYR A 127 5.80 -1.13 4.34
N SER A 128 6.50 -0.03 4.63
CA SER A 128 7.88 -0.05 5.10
C SER A 128 7.99 0.76 6.38
N LEU A 129 8.47 0.12 7.45
CA LEU A 129 8.83 0.78 8.70
C LEU A 129 10.35 0.97 8.74
N VAL A 130 10.77 2.21 8.92
CA VAL A 130 12.18 2.55 9.14
C VAL A 130 12.44 2.61 10.63
N LEU A 131 13.45 1.86 11.08
CA LEU A 131 13.93 1.85 12.46
C LEU A 131 15.44 2.10 12.46
N ARG A 132 15.91 2.82 13.49
CA ARG A 132 17.33 2.87 13.84
C ARG A 132 17.59 1.82 14.91
N ILE A 133 18.58 0.97 14.68
CA ILE A 133 19.01 -0.07 15.63
C ILE A 133 20.48 0.19 15.93
N ASP A 134 20.77 0.56 17.18
CA ASP A 134 22.14 0.78 17.65
C ASP A 134 22.70 -0.52 18.26
N GLY A 135 24.01 -0.72 18.21
CA GLY A 135 24.68 -1.88 18.83
C GLY A 135 25.10 -2.98 17.85
N GLY A 136 25.26 -2.64 16.57
CA GLY A 136 25.85 -3.48 15.54
C GLY A 136 25.00 -4.66 15.05
N MET A 137 25.55 -5.37 14.07
CA MET A 137 24.88 -6.46 13.33
C MET A 137 24.29 -7.58 14.20
N ARG A 138 24.78 -7.79 15.42
CA ARG A 138 24.25 -8.83 16.32
C ARG A 138 22.80 -8.55 16.74
N GLN A 139 22.41 -7.29 16.89
CA GLN A 139 21.02 -6.91 17.21
C GLN A 139 20.04 -7.24 16.07
N LEU A 140 20.57 -7.37 14.84
CA LEU A 140 19.78 -7.68 13.65
C LEU A 140 19.55 -9.19 13.50
N GLU A 141 20.29 -10.02 14.24
CA GLU A 141 20.04 -11.46 14.30
C GLU A 141 18.62 -11.71 14.81
N GLY A 142 17.83 -12.44 14.03
CA GLY A 142 16.45 -12.73 14.40
C GLY A 142 15.43 -11.61 14.14
N LEU A 143 15.83 -10.43 13.65
CA LEU A 143 14.89 -9.35 13.33
C LEU A 143 13.79 -9.81 12.36
N SER A 144 14.17 -10.59 11.33
CA SER A 144 13.21 -11.18 10.38
C SER A 144 12.21 -12.12 11.08
N LEU A 145 12.62 -12.77 12.17
CA LEU A 145 11.76 -13.62 12.97
C LEU A 145 10.75 -12.80 13.76
N ILE A 146 11.23 -11.74 14.43
CA ILE A 146 10.41 -10.83 15.23
C ILE A 146 9.36 -10.15 14.34
N VAL A 147 9.75 -9.62 13.19
CA VAL A 147 8.82 -9.01 12.22
C VAL A 147 7.82 -10.04 11.71
N GLY A 148 8.28 -11.26 11.41
CA GLY A 148 7.40 -12.36 11.03
C GLY A 148 6.32 -12.66 12.08
N LEU A 149 6.70 -12.72 13.35
CA LEU A 149 5.78 -12.95 14.47
C LEU A 149 4.81 -11.79 14.67
N ALA A 150 5.27 -10.54 14.54
CA ALA A 150 4.41 -9.36 14.63
C ALA A 150 3.33 -9.37 13.53
N VAL A 151 3.72 -9.56 12.27
CA VAL A 151 2.79 -9.65 11.14
C VAL A 151 1.81 -10.83 11.33
N LEU A 152 2.31 -11.99 11.74
CA LEU A 152 1.47 -13.16 12.02
C LEU A 152 0.44 -12.87 13.12
N SER A 153 0.87 -12.23 14.21
CA SER A 153 0.00 -11.87 15.33
C SER A 153 -1.11 -10.94 14.89
N SER A 154 -0.79 -9.87 14.17
CA SER A 154 -1.77 -8.93 13.64
C SER A 154 -2.76 -9.61 12.71
N LEU A 155 -2.30 -10.43 11.75
CA LEU A 155 -3.20 -11.14 10.83
C LEU A 155 -4.18 -12.07 11.56
N ARG A 156 -3.73 -12.74 12.62
CA ARG A 156 -4.57 -13.62 13.45
C ARG A 156 -5.62 -12.84 14.23
N GLU A 157 -5.26 -11.67 14.75
CA GLU A 157 -6.18 -10.76 15.44
C GLU A 157 -7.31 -10.29 14.51
N PHE A 158 -6.99 -10.00 13.25
CA PHE A 158 -7.96 -9.67 12.20
C PHE A 158 -8.67 -10.88 11.56
N GLY A 159 -8.55 -12.07 12.16
CA GLY A 159 -9.36 -13.25 11.81
C GLY A 159 -8.68 -14.34 11.00
N SER A 160 -7.43 -14.15 10.55
CA SER A 160 -6.65 -15.17 9.82
C SER A 160 -6.02 -16.19 10.79
N ARG A 161 -6.84 -16.91 11.57
CA ARG A 161 -6.39 -17.79 12.66
C ARG A 161 -5.43 -18.90 12.21
N ASP A 162 -5.66 -19.43 11.01
CA ASP A 162 -4.84 -20.50 10.42
C ASP A 162 -3.57 -19.99 9.71
N ALA A 163 -3.27 -18.69 9.81
CA ALA A 163 -2.03 -18.15 9.29
C ALA A 163 -0.82 -18.81 10.00
N GLY A 164 0.25 -19.03 9.25
CA GLY A 164 1.50 -19.61 9.73
C GLY A 164 2.71 -19.02 9.03
N LEU A 165 3.87 -19.12 9.69
CA LEU A 165 5.14 -18.64 9.15
C LEU A 165 5.82 -19.73 8.31
N LYS A 166 6.18 -19.37 7.08
CA LYS A 166 7.16 -20.10 6.29
C LYS A 166 8.49 -19.36 6.38
N TRP A 167 9.41 -19.95 7.13
CA TRP A 167 10.72 -19.35 7.34
C TRP A 167 11.49 -19.16 6.02
N PRO A 168 12.26 -18.05 5.88
CA PRO A 168 12.51 -17.04 6.92
C PRO A 168 11.59 -15.80 6.90
N ASN A 169 10.69 -15.64 5.92
CA ASN A 169 10.15 -14.31 5.62
C ASN A 169 8.74 -14.27 4.98
N ASP A 170 7.99 -15.37 4.99
CA ASP A 170 6.69 -15.45 4.33
C ASP A 170 5.59 -15.88 5.32
N VAL A 171 4.38 -15.32 5.19
CA VAL A 171 3.18 -15.76 5.93
C VAL A 171 2.23 -16.45 4.97
N LEU A 172 1.71 -17.62 5.37
CA LEU A 172 0.86 -18.48 4.56
C LEU A 172 -0.45 -18.80 5.27
N VAL A 173 -1.52 -18.98 4.50
CA VAL A 173 -2.79 -19.59 4.91
C VAL A 173 -3.10 -20.72 3.93
N GLY A 174 -3.32 -21.95 4.42
CA GLY A 174 -3.60 -23.10 3.57
C GLY A 174 -2.54 -23.34 2.48
N ASN A 175 -1.26 -23.23 2.83
CA ASN A 175 -0.09 -23.29 1.93
C ASN A 175 -0.01 -22.20 0.84
N LYS A 176 -0.90 -21.21 0.84
CA LYS A 176 -0.84 -20.06 -0.07
C LYS A 176 -0.24 -18.86 0.65
N LYS A 177 0.69 -18.18 -0.01
CA LYS A 177 1.34 -16.99 0.54
C LYS A 177 0.37 -15.82 0.57
N ILE A 178 0.27 -15.15 1.73
CA ILE A 178 -0.57 -13.95 1.93
C ILE A 178 0.25 -12.72 2.31
N ALA A 179 1.46 -12.89 2.83
CA ALA A 179 2.38 -11.78 3.09
C ALA A 179 3.83 -12.19 2.80
N GLY A 180 4.64 -11.21 2.41
CA GLY A 180 6.07 -11.34 2.23
C GLY A 180 6.79 -10.21 2.97
N ILE A 181 7.84 -10.57 3.69
CA ILE A 181 8.66 -9.64 4.46
C ILE A 181 10.02 -9.52 3.76
N LEU A 182 10.49 -8.27 3.63
CA LEU A 182 11.79 -7.94 3.06
C LEU A 182 12.48 -6.94 3.99
N LEU A 183 13.57 -7.38 4.62
CA LEU A 183 14.45 -6.51 5.38
C LEU A 183 15.58 -6.02 4.47
N GLU A 184 15.84 -4.71 4.52
CA GLU A 184 16.98 -4.06 3.91
C GLU A 184 17.71 -3.26 5.00
N LEU A 185 19.03 -3.23 4.93
CA LEU A 185 19.89 -2.60 5.94
C LEU A 185 20.73 -1.53 5.26
N VAL A 186 20.84 -0.36 5.90
CA VAL A 186 21.70 0.74 5.46
C VAL A 186 22.41 1.29 6.70
N GLY A 187 23.72 1.45 6.59
CA GLY A 187 24.59 1.85 7.70
C GLY A 187 25.94 1.15 7.61
N ASP A 188 26.89 1.60 8.43
CA ASP A 188 28.16 0.91 8.59
C ASP A 188 27.95 -0.30 9.51
N PRO A 189 28.40 -1.52 9.14
CA PRO A 189 28.36 -2.69 10.03
C PRO A 189 29.06 -2.50 11.39
N ALA A 190 29.88 -1.45 11.53
CA ALA A 190 30.60 -1.09 12.75
C ALA A 190 29.83 -0.16 13.72
N ASP A 191 28.75 0.48 13.27
CA ASP A 191 27.84 1.32 14.10
C ASP A 191 26.74 0.45 14.78
#